data_AF-A0A432X1Y7-F1
#
_entry.id   AF-A0A432X1Y7-F1
#
_cell.length_a   1.000
_cell.length_b   1.000
_cell.length_c   1.000
_cell.angle_alpha   90.00
_cell.angle_beta   90.00
_cell.angle_gamma   90.00
#
_symmetry.space_group_name_H-M   'P 1'
#
loop_
_entity.id
_entity.type
_entity.pdbx_description
1 polymer ?
#
loop_
_entity_poly.entity_id
_entity_poly.type
_entity_poly.pdbx_seq_one_letter_code
_entity_poly.pdbx_strand_id
1 'polypeptide(L)'
;MFSNVKYSFLRVVLVALAGLTLSACASRMPENIRADDAAALLPFTQAINTEEQGVGQLARWGGVVAEVTNTETTSTIEVVQMALKGSGRPVVNEQSAGRFRIRVNGFVDPDVFTAGRSVTVYGTYVGKETDKIGEFVYDFPVIESKGVHLWRVQDETQQVDVMMYYGFGSPYYRHPFYMPGTIRVRHQDSGSKSNSGAQDNRPRPMSSSREELRSSQRALKQE
;
A
#
# COMPACT_ATOMS: atom_id res chain seq x y z
N MET A 1 10.43 41.23 44.62
CA MET A 1 11.14 41.32 43.33
C MET A 1 11.52 39.94 42.72
N PHE A 2 11.04 38.80 43.26
CA PHE A 2 11.48 37.45 42.84
C PHE A 2 10.49 36.65 41.97
N SER A 3 9.27 37.16 41.69
CA SER A 3 8.27 36.40 40.91
C SER A 3 8.47 36.52 39.39
N ASN A 4 8.86 37.69 38.88
CA ASN A 4 9.01 37.94 37.43
C ASN A 4 10.10 37.08 36.76
N VAL A 5 11.13 36.69 37.50
CA VAL A 5 12.22 35.85 36.98
C VAL A 5 11.75 34.40 36.76
N LYS A 6 10.87 33.88 37.63
CA LYS A 6 10.32 32.52 37.52
C LYS A 6 9.38 32.38 36.31
N TYR A 7 8.56 33.40 36.02
CA TYR A 7 7.67 33.40 34.84
C TYR A 7 8.44 33.56 33.52
N SER A 8 9.58 34.26 33.52
CA SER A 8 10.46 34.36 32.35
C SER A 8 11.10 33.01 32.01
N PHE A 9 11.62 32.31 33.02
CA PHE A 9 12.22 30.98 32.84
C PHE A 9 11.17 29.94 32.41
N LEU A 10 9.97 29.98 32.99
CA LEU A 10 8.85 29.11 32.58
C LEU A 10 8.41 29.35 31.13
N ARG A 11 8.38 30.60 30.67
CA ARG A 11 8.06 30.95 29.27
C ARG A 11 9.13 30.47 28.30
N VAL A 12 10.41 30.62 28.64
CA VAL A 12 11.51 30.11 27.80
C VAL A 12 11.48 28.59 27.70
N VAL A 13 11.19 27.90 28.81
CA VAL A 13 11.01 26.43 28.80
C VAL A 13 9.78 26.02 27.98
N LEU A 14 8.66 26.73 28.08
CA LEU A 14 7.47 26.47 27.25
C LEU A 14 7.72 26.72 25.76
N VAL A 15 8.46 27.76 25.39
CA VAL A 15 8.84 28.06 24.01
C VAL A 15 9.84 27.03 23.48
N ALA A 16 10.81 26.59 24.29
CA ALA A 16 11.76 25.55 23.93
C ALA A 16 11.10 24.17 23.79
N LEU A 17 10.17 23.83 24.69
CA LEU A 17 9.39 22.59 24.63
C LEU A 17 8.44 22.60 23.43
N ALA A 18 7.81 23.75 23.13
CA ALA A 18 7.02 23.92 21.92
C ALA A 18 7.90 23.75 20.66
N GLY A 19 9.09 24.34 20.62
CA GLY A 19 10.05 24.17 19.53
C GLY A 19 10.45 22.70 19.27
N LEU A 20 10.63 21.92 20.33
CA LEU A 20 10.94 20.48 20.24
C LEU A 20 9.76 19.64 19.70
N THR A 21 8.51 20.08 19.89
CA THR A 21 7.35 19.35 19.34
C THR A 21 7.16 19.54 17.83
N LEU A 22 7.76 20.57 17.21
CA LEU A 22 7.64 20.81 15.77
C LEU A 22 8.58 19.94 14.92
N SER A 23 9.66 19.37 15.46
CA SER A 23 10.58 18.51 14.69
C SER A 23 10.10 17.06 14.53
N ALA A 24 8.96 16.69 15.13
CA ALA A 24 8.45 15.32 15.10
C ALA A 24 7.78 14.90 13.77
N CYS A 25 7.52 15.84 12.86
CA CYS A 25 6.87 15.55 11.58
C CYS A 25 7.86 15.31 10.42
N ALA A 26 9.15 15.08 10.70
CA ALA A 26 10.11 14.69 9.67
C ALA A 26 9.77 13.25 9.19
N SER A 27 8.94 13.16 8.15
CA SER A 27 8.61 11.89 7.52
C SER A 27 9.91 11.23 7.04
N ARG A 28 10.22 10.05 7.58
CA ARG A 28 11.46 9.31 7.31
C ARG A 28 11.43 8.73 5.91
N MET A 29 11.69 9.57 4.92
CA MET A 29 11.77 9.22 3.51
C MET A 29 13.23 8.89 3.13
N PRO A 30 13.48 7.85 2.31
CA PRO A 30 14.81 7.54 1.80
C PRO A 30 15.44 8.70 1.02
N GLU A 31 16.75 8.88 1.18
CA GLU A 31 17.48 10.02 0.59
C GLU A 31 17.43 10.02 -0.94
N ASN A 32 17.46 8.84 -1.57
CA ASN A 32 17.47 8.70 -3.03
C ASN A 32 16.15 9.08 -3.71
N ILE A 33 15.07 9.27 -2.95
CA ILE A 33 13.76 9.73 -3.45
C ILE A 33 13.30 11.02 -2.77
N ARG A 34 14.22 11.69 -2.07
CA ARG A 34 13.95 12.94 -1.40
C ARG A 34 14.06 14.10 -2.37
N ALA A 35 13.10 15.01 -2.27
CA ALA A 35 13.09 16.26 -3.02
C ALA A 35 13.37 17.40 -2.05
N ASP A 36 14.11 18.40 -2.50
CA ASP A 36 14.40 19.61 -1.72
C ASP A 36 13.13 20.46 -1.54
N ASP A 37 12.33 20.57 -2.59
CA ASP A 37 11.01 21.19 -2.56
C ASP A 37 9.96 20.20 -3.09
N ALA A 38 9.09 19.74 -2.18
CA ALA A 38 8.01 18.83 -2.53
C ALA A 38 6.84 19.52 -3.27
N ALA A 39 6.69 20.83 -3.12
CA ALA A 39 5.60 21.59 -3.77
C ALA A 39 5.90 21.86 -5.25
N ALA A 40 7.18 21.88 -5.63
CA ALA A 40 7.62 22.04 -7.02
C ALA A 40 7.55 20.74 -7.86
N LEU A 41 7.10 19.63 -7.28
CA LEU A 41 7.03 18.35 -7.97
C LEU A 41 5.78 18.26 -8.86
N LEU A 42 5.97 17.80 -10.09
CA LEU A 42 4.88 17.52 -11.03
C LEU A 42 4.01 16.36 -10.51
N PRO A 43 2.71 16.57 -10.26
CA PRO A 43 1.81 15.50 -9.87
C PRO A 43 1.46 14.61 -11.07
N PHE A 44 1.33 13.31 -10.83
CA PHE A 44 1.05 12.32 -11.87
C PHE A 44 -0.22 12.63 -12.67
N THR A 45 -1.27 13.13 -12.00
CA THR A 45 -2.54 13.49 -12.64
C THR A 45 -2.40 14.60 -13.68
N GLN A 46 -1.41 15.48 -13.57
CA GLN A 46 -1.13 16.48 -14.61
C GLN A 46 -0.42 15.83 -15.79
N ALA A 47 0.59 15.00 -15.52
CA ALA A 47 1.36 14.31 -16.56
C ALA A 47 0.50 13.38 -17.42
N ILE A 48 -0.46 12.65 -16.83
CA ILE A 48 -1.29 11.71 -17.59
C ILE A 48 -2.36 12.41 -18.46
N ASN A 49 -2.88 13.55 -18.01
CA ASN A 49 -4.00 14.24 -18.68
C ASN A 49 -3.55 15.27 -19.73
N THR A 50 -2.25 15.58 -19.82
CA THR A 50 -1.76 16.61 -20.75
C THR A 50 -0.49 16.12 -21.45
N GLU A 51 -0.39 16.32 -22.76
CA GLU A 51 0.67 15.70 -23.58
C GLU A 51 2.05 16.34 -23.36
N GLU A 52 2.14 17.66 -23.18
CA GLU A 52 3.43 18.37 -23.16
C GLU A 52 3.68 19.24 -21.92
N GLN A 53 2.71 19.38 -21.04
CA GLN A 53 2.89 20.21 -19.85
C GLN A 53 3.76 19.49 -18.80
N GLY A 54 4.77 20.19 -18.32
CA GLY A 54 5.65 19.72 -17.24
C GLY A 54 6.90 18.97 -17.68
N VAL A 55 7.17 18.82 -18.99
CA VAL A 55 8.44 18.24 -19.46
C VAL A 55 9.64 19.00 -18.88
N GLY A 56 10.63 18.27 -18.38
CA GLY A 56 11.79 18.83 -17.69
C GLY A 56 11.57 19.11 -16.19
N GLN A 57 10.33 19.03 -15.69
CA GLN A 57 10.05 19.18 -14.26
C GLN A 57 10.43 17.92 -13.48
N LEU A 58 10.74 18.13 -12.21
CA LEU A 58 10.98 17.04 -11.27
C LEU A 58 9.65 16.40 -10.87
N ALA A 59 9.66 15.09 -10.75
CA ALA A 59 8.52 14.31 -10.34
C ALA A 59 8.93 13.26 -9.32
N ARG A 60 8.03 12.97 -8.38
CA ARG A 60 8.15 11.83 -7.47
C ARG A 60 6.87 11.01 -7.51
N TRP A 61 6.93 9.90 -8.23
CA TRP A 61 5.82 8.99 -8.39
C TRP A 61 6.21 7.62 -7.85
N GLY A 62 5.21 6.80 -7.57
CA GLY A 62 5.45 5.43 -7.19
C GLY A 62 4.20 4.60 -7.37
N GLY A 63 4.35 3.33 -7.07
CA GLY A 63 3.37 2.35 -7.46
C GLY A 63 3.89 0.94 -7.28
N VAL A 64 3.30 0.04 -8.05
CA VAL A 64 3.63 -1.38 -8.05
C VAL A 64 4.22 -1.74 -9.40
N VAL A 65 5.34 -2.47 -9.42
CA VAL A 65 5.97 -2.91 -10.66
C VAL A 65 5.01 -3.83 -11.42
N ALA A 66 4.85 -3.53 -12.71
CA ALA A 66 4.11 -4.36 -13.65
C ALA A 66 5.06 -5.23 -14.47
N GLU A 67 6.11 -4.64 -15.01
CA GLU A 67 7.05 -5.28 -15.93
C GLU A 67 8.40 -4.57 -15.90
N VAL A 68 9.47 -5.30 -16.23
CA VAL A 68 10.81 -4.76 -16.43
C VAL A 68 11.31 -5.23 -17.79
N THR A 69 11.72 -4.29 -18.64
CA THR A 69 12.35 -4.56 -19.93
C THR A 69 13.73 -3.93 -19.98
N ASN A 70 14.69 -4.67 -20.52
CA ASN A 70 16.08 -4.24 -20.60
C ASN A 70 16.51 -4.11 -22.05
N THR A 71 17.25 -3.06 -22.35
CA THR A 71 17.98 -2.86 -23.61
C THR A 71 19.48 -3.01 -23.35
N GLU A 72 20.32 -2.81 -24.36
CA GLU A 72 21.78 -2.88 -24.20
C GLU A 72 22.33 -1.85 -23.21
N THR A 73 21.67 -0.69 -23.06
CA THR A 73 22.20 0.44 -22.28
C THR A 73 21.28 0.93 -21.17
N THR A 74 19.98 0.62 -21.25
CA THR A 74 18.97 1.14 -20.32
C THR A 74 17.95 0.08 -19.93
N SER A 75 17.37 0.27 -18.75
CA SER A 75 16.24 -0.51 -18.25
C SER A 75 15.00 0.36 -18.14
N THR A 76 13.87 -0.21 -18.53
CA THR A 76 12.55 0.40 -18.39
C THR A 76 11.73 -0.41 -17.40
N ILE A 77 11.29 0.24 -16.33
CA ILE A 77 10.40 -0.36 -15.33
C ILE A 77 9.01 0.23 -15.55
N GLU A 78 8.06 -0.61 -15.91
CA GLU A 78 6.66 -0.24 -16.01
C GLU A 78 5.99 -0.35 -14.63
N VAL A 79 5.28 0.69 -14.23
CA VAL A 79 4.72 0.82 -12.89
C VAL A 79 3.25 1.21 -12.95
N VAL A 80 2.41 0.45 -12.24
CA VAL A 80 1.04 0.84 -11.94
C VAL A 80 1.06 1.90 -10.86
N GLN A 81 0.64 3.12 -11.20
CA GLN A 81 0.70 4.26 -10.30
C GLN A 81 -0.22 4.05 -9.09
N MET A 82 0.30 4.41 -7.92
CA MET A 82 -0.42 4.45 -6.65
C MET A 82 -0.10 5.73 -5.89
N ALA A 83 -1.02 6.19 -5.04
CA ALA A 83 -0.79 7.32 -4.15
C ALA A 83 0.37 7.02 -3.16
N LEU A 84 1.17 8.03 -2.85
CA LEU A 84 2.28 7.91 -1.91
C LEU A 84 1.87 8.35 -0.50
N LYS A 85 2.34 7.63 0.52
CA LYS A 85 2.36 8.09 1.90
C LYS A 85 3.37 9.23 2.06
N GLY A 86 3.30 9.96 3.17
CA GLY A 86 4.31 10.98 3.50
C GLY A 86 5.75 10.45 3.50
N SER A 87 5.95 9.14 3.75
CA SER A 87 7.25 8.47 3.69
C SER A 87 7.77 8.21 2.27
N GLY A 88 6.98 8.53 1.25
CA GLY A 88 7.25 8.20 -0.15
C GLY A 88 6.86 6.77 -0.54
N ARG A 89 6.36 5.94 0.39
CA ARG A 89 5.94 4.56 0.09
C ARG A 89 4.56 4.52 -0.59
N PRO A 90 4.37 3.74 -1.67
CA PRO A 90 3.08 3.54 -2.29
C PRO A 90 2.04 2.93 -1.33
N VAL A 91 0.80 3.41 -1.42
CA VAL A 91 -0.38 2.79 -0.80
C VAL A 91 -0.96 1.80 -1.79
N VAL A 92 -0.72 0.51 -1.58
CA VAL A 92 -1.27 -0.54 -2.46
C VAL A 92 -2.76 -0.69 -2.15
N ASN A 93 -3.60 -0.36 -3.13
CA ASN A 93 -5.04 -0.53 -3.09
C ASN A 93 -5.56 -0.87 -4.50
N GLU A 94 -6.87 -1.05 -4.66
CA GLU A 94 -7.48 -1.42 -5.95
C GLU A 94 -7.62 -0.25 -6.94
N GLN A 95 -7.25 0.97 -6.56
CA GLN A 95 -7.44 2.17 -7.39
C GLN A 95 -6.11 2.66 -7.95
N SER A 96 -5.94 2.52 -9.27
CA SER A 96 -4.82 3.12 -9.99
C SER A 96 -5.27 4.33 -10.80
N ALA A 97 -4.45 5.37 -10.84
CA ALA A 97 -4.67 6.50 -11.74
C ALA A 97 -4.10 6.27 -13.16
N GLY A 98 -3.38 5.16 -13.41
CA GLY A 98 -2.73 4.87 -14.68
C GLY A 98 -1.39 4.15 -14.53
N ARG A 99 -0.68 3.97 -15.65
CA ARG A 99 0.67 3.40 -15.70
C ARG A 99 1.68 4.44 -16.15
N PHE A 100 2.91 4.28 -15.71
CA PHE A 100 4.04 5.11 -16.14
C PHE A 100 5.31 4.27 -16.27
N ARG A 101 6.31 4.81 -16.95
CA ARG A 101 7.61 4.17 -17.15
C ARG A 101 8.70 4.91 -16.40
N ILE A 102 9.57 4.15 -15.76
CA ILE A 102 10.82 4.63 -15.18
C ILE A 102 11.94 4.19 -16.09
N ARG A 103 12.69 5.14 -16.65
CA ARG A 103 13.91 4.85 -17.39
C ARG A 103 15.12 4.95 -16.47
N VAL A 104 15.92 3.89 -16.44
CA VAL A 104 17.14 3.76 -15.63
C VAL A 104 18.30 3.55 -16.58
N ASN A 105 19.37 4.32 -16.40
CA ASN A 105 20.62 4.10 -17.12
C ASN A 105 21.34 2.89 -16.53
N GLY A 106 21.67 1.91 -17.37
CA GLY A 106 22.24 0.63 -16.96
C GLY A 106 21.19 -0.47 -16.79
N PHE A 107 21.60 -1.54 -16.11
CA PHE A 107 20.83 -2.77 -15.96
C PHE A 107 20.06 -2.81 -14.63
N VAL A 108 18.79 -3.20 -14.70
CA VAL A 108 17.92 -3.53 -13.58
C VAL A 108 17.54 -5.01 -13.68
N ASP A 109 17.78 -5.74 -12.60
CA ASP A 109 17.46 -7.18 -12.50
C ASP A 109 15.93 -7.39 -12.35
N PRO A 110 15.26 -8.05 -13.33
CA PRO A 110 13.84 -8.35 -13.26
C PRO A 110 13.46 -9.27 -12.09
N ASP A 111 14.37 -10.12 -11.62
CA ASP A 111 14.14 -11.03 -10.49
C ASP A 111 14.18 -10.27 -9.14
N VAL A 112 14.83 -9.11 -9.12
CA VAL A 112 14.79 -8.19 -7.97
C VAL A 112 13.58 -7.28 -8.07
N PHE A 113 13.31 -6.69 -9.24
CA PHE A 113 12.17 -5.81 -9.51
C PHE A 113 10.96 -6.58 -10.03
N THR A 114 10.62 -7.68 -9.35
CA THR A 114 9.49 -8.53 -9.74
C THR A 114 8.16 -7.78 -9.71
N ALA A 115 7.24 -8.21 -10.58
CA ALA A 115 5.88 -7.70 -10.60
C ALA A 115 5.22 -7.83 -9.21
N GLY A 116 4.46 -6.82 -8.81
CA GLY A 116 3.85 -6.77 -7.47
C GLY A 116 4.68 -6.05 -6.40
N ARG A 117 5.97 -5.77 -6.65
CA ARG A 117 6.79 -5.02 -5.70
C ARG A 117 6.49 -3.53 -5.70
N SER A 118 6.47 -2.91 -4.52
CA SER A 118 6.32 -1.46 -4.42
C SER A 118 7.61 -0.73 -4.75
N VAL A 119 7.53 0.28 -5.60
CA VAL A 119 8.66 1.10 -6.04
C VAL A 119 8.29 2.59 -6.02
N THR A 120 9.25 3.44 -5.73
CA THR A 120 9.13 4.89 -5.85
C THR A 120 10.30 5.43 -6.66
N VAL A 121 10.04 6.35 -7.57
CA VAL A 121 11.04 7.05 -8.35
C VAL A 121 11.05 8.53 -7.99
N TYR A 122 12.23 9.10 -8.02
CA TYR A 122 12.45 10.54 -8.11
C TYR A 122 13.29 10.82 -9.35
N GLY A 123 12.86 11.77 -10.17
CA GLY A 123 13.50 12.01 -11.45
C GLY A 123 12.87 13.15 -12.23
N THR A 124 13.26 13.23 -13.50
CA THR A 124 12.76 14.25 -14.43
C THR A 124 11.70 13.65 -15.33
N TYR A 125 10.54 14.29 -15.45
CA TYR A 125 9.52 13.91 -16.42
C TYR A 125 9.97 14.30 -17.83
N VAL A 126 9.94 13.37 -18.78
CA VAL A 126 10.44 13.58 -20.15
C VAL A 126 9.37 13.49 -21.24
N GLY A 127 8.10 13.49 -20.84
CA GLY A 127 6.97 13.40 -21.76
C GLY A 127 6.32 12.02 -21.77
N LYS A 128 5.58 11.72 -22.83
CA LYS A 128 4.88 10.44 -22.99
C LYS A 128 5.48 9.60 -24.11
N GLU A 129 5.38 8.29 -23.95
CA GLU A 129 5.75 7.29 -24.94
C GLU A 129 4.53 6.43 -25.24
N THR A 130 4.08 6.44 -26.49
CA THR A 130 2.96 5.62 -26.95
C THR A 130 3.42 4.19 -27.18
N ASP A 131 2.82 3.24 -26.48
CA ASP A 131 3.08 1.82 -26.64
C ASP A 131 1.83 1.00 -26.30
N LYS A 132 1.89 -0.32 -26.39
CA LYS A 132 0.73 -1.18 -26.13
C LYS A 132 0.78 -1.83 -24.74
N ILE A 133 -0.38 -1.90 -24.11
CA ILE A 133 -0.66 -2.82 -23.01
C ILE A 133 -1.49 -3.97 -23.60
N GLY A 134 -0.83 -5.09 -23.92
CA GLY A 134 -1.46 -6.13 -24.73
C GLY A 134 -1.78 -5.61 -26.13
N GLU A 135 -3.06 -5.47 -26.46
CA GLU A 135 -3.51 -4.87 -27.75
C GLU A 135 -3.97 -3.41 -27.62
N PHE A 136 -4.05 -2.87 -26.40
CA PHE A 136 -4.54 -1.53 -26.16
C PHE A 136 -3.41 -0.50 -26.27
N VAL A 137 -3.55 0.49 -27.16
CA VAL A 137 -2.59 1.59 -27.31
C VAL A 137 -2.72 2.55 -26.12
N TYR A 138 -1.61 2.82 -25.44
CA TYR A 138 -1.53 3.59 -24.22
C TYR A 138 -0.35 4.56 -24.24
N ASP A 139 -0.57 5.79 -23.79
CA ASP A 139 0.48 6.81 -23.68
C ASP A 139 1.05 6.82 -22.27
N PHE A 140 2.26 6.27 -22.12
CA PHE A 140 2.94 6.18 -20.84
C PHE A 140 3.67 7.48 -20.52
N PRO A 141 3.35 8.19 -19.42
CA PRO A 141 4.25 9.19 -18.87
C PRO A 141 5.60 8.55 -18.51
N VAL A 142 6.70 9.19 -18.86
CA VAL A 142 8.05 8.66 -18.66
C VAL A 142 8.85 9.54 -17.71
N ILE A 143 9.48 8.93 -16.71
CA ILE A 143 10.46 9.58 -15.83
C ILE A 143 11.85 9.03 -16.13
N GLU A 144 12.80 9.93 -16.42
CA GLU A 144 14.23 9.64 -16.33
C GLU A 144 14.64 9.64 -14.86
N SER A 145 15.05 8.48 -14.36
CA SER A 145 15.35 8.31 -12.95
C SER A 145 16.62 9.05 -12.53
N LYS A 146 16.51 9.80 -11.42
CA LYS A 146 17.66 10.27 -10.63
C LYS A 146 17.89 9.37 -9.42
N GLY A 147 16.82 8.77 -8.90
CA GLY A 147 16.88 7.74 -7.89
C GLY A 147 15.63 6.88 -7.89
N VAL A 148 15.82 5.58 -7.68
CA VAL A 148 14.75 4.58 -7.59
C VAL A 148 14.87 3.86 -6.25
N HIS A 149 13.77 3.80 -5.51
CA HIS A 149 13.70 3.10 -4.24
C HIS A 149 12.75 1.91 -4.34
N LEU A 150 13.31 0.70 -4.22
CA LEU A 150 12.56 -0.53 -4.15
C LEU A 150 12.26 -0.87 -2.69
N TRP A 151 10.98 -0.90 -2.34
CA TRP A 151 10.56 -1.19 -0.98
C TRP A 151 10.68 -2.70 -0.70
N ARG A 152 11.05 -3.04 0.54
CA ARG A 152 10.95 -4.43 1.00
C ARG A 152 9.48 -4.84 1.05
N VAL A 153 9.20 -6.09 0.67
CA VAL A 153 7.92 -6.71 0.98
C VAL A 153 7.81 -6.67 2.49
N GLN A 154 6.74 -6.05 2.99
CA GLN A 154 6.48 -6.07 4.41
C GLN A 154 5.70 -7.35 4.63
N ASP A 155 6.26 -8.27 5.40
CA ASP A 155 5.44 -9.32 6.00
C ASP A 155 4.28 -8.58 6.66
N GLU A 156 3.05 -8.94 6.33
CA GLU A 156 1.86 -8.44 7.00
C GLU A 156 1.96 -8.87 8.46
N THR A 157 2.74 -8.13 9.26
CA THR A 157 2.73 -8.26 10.69
C THR A 157 1.36 -7.77 11.08
N GLN A 158 0.41 -8.69 11.21
CA GLN A 158 -0.83 -8.46 11.93
C GLN A 158 -0.43 -7.68 13.17
N GLN A 159 -0.91 -6.44 13.26
CA GLN A 159 -0.78 -5.69 14.50
C GLN A 159 -1.63 -6.46 15.50
N VAL A 160 -0.99 -7.38 16.23
CA VAL A 160 -1.62 -8.04 17.36
C VAL A 160 -1.73 -6.98 18.42
N ASP A 161 -2.91 -6.37 18.50
CA ASP A 161 -3.23 -5.45 19.57
C ASP A 161 -3.34 -6.28 20.86
N VAL A 162 -2.21 -6.48 21.52
CA VAL A 162 -2.14 -7.12 22.83
C VAL A 162 -2.71 -6.14 23.84
N MET A 163 -4.04 -6.21 24.03
CA MET A 163 -4.71 -5.52 25.13
C MET A 163 -4.23 -6.13 26.46
N MET A 164 -3.16 -5.58 27.03
CA MET A 164 -2.76 -5.90 28.41
C MET A 164 -3.82 -5.36 29.37
N TYR A 165 -4.67 -6.25 29.88
CA TYR A 165 -5.61 -5.91 30.95
C TYR A 165 -4.85 -5.75 32.26
N TYR A 166 -4.45 -4.52 32.60
CA TYR A 166 -3.99 -4.18 33.94
C TYR A 166 -5.21 -4.14 34.86
N GLY A 167 -5.46 -5.25 35.57
CA GLY A 167 -6.46 -5.30 36.63
C GLY A 167 -6.06 -4.37 37.77
N PHE A 168 -6.69 -3.20 37.85
CA PHE A 168 -6.64 -2.34 39.03
C PHE A 168 -7.46 -2.99 40.14
N GLY A 169 -6.82 -3.77 41.01
CA GLY A 169 -7.50 -4.38 42.13
C GLY A 169 -6.56 -5.06 43.13
N SER A 170 -6.40 -4.42 44.29
CA SER A 170 -5.84 -4.93 45.55
C SER A 170 -4.35 -4.71 45.85
N PRO A 171 -4.00 -3.98 46.94
CA PRO A 171 -2.62 -3.65 47.31
C PRO A 171 -1.82 -4.81 47.95
N TYR A 172 -2.34 -6.05 47.99
CA TYR A 172 -1.72 -7.16 48.73
C TYR A 172 -1.32 -8.39 47.90
N TYR A 173 -1.40 -8.36 46.58
CA TYR A 173 -0.95 -9.49 45.74
C TYR A 173 0.09 -9.04 44.72
N ARG A 174 1.37 -9.15 45.14
CA ARG A 174 2.55 -8.85 44.32
C ARG A 174 3.11 -10.14 43.70
N HIS A 175 2.29 -10.86 42.93
CA HIS A 175 2.80 -11.92 42.06
C HIS A 175 2.22 -11.78 40.65
N PRO A 176 3.07 -11.65 39.61
CA PRO A 176 2.62 -11.56 38.24
C PRO A 176 2.14 -12.94 37.79
N PHE A 177 0.86 -13.23 37.99
CA PHE A 177 0.24 -14.39 37.36
C PHE A 177 0.09 -14.12 35.87
N TYR A 178 0.87 -14.84 35.06
CA TYR A 178 0.66 -14.98 33.63
C TYR A 178 -0.73 -15.62 33.42
N MET A 179 -1.74 -14.80 33.19
CA MET A 179 -3.02 -15.27 32.67
C MET A 179 -2.86 -15.45 31.16
N PRO A 180 -3.14 -16.64 30.60
CA PRO A 180 -3.18 -16.81 29.15
C PRO A 180 -4.36 -16.00 28.61
N GLY A 181 -4.06 -14.82 28.06
CA GLY A 181 -5.04 -14.01 27.33
C GLY A 181 -5.51 -14.78 26.09
N THR A 182 -6.82 -14.80 25.85
CA THR A 182 -7.33 -15.30 24.57
C THR A 182 -6.97 -14.29 23.49
N ILE A 183 -6.11 -14.69 22.55
CA ILE A 183 -5.81 -13.89 21.36
C ILE A 183 -7.08 -13.91 20.51
N ARG A 184 -7.87 -12.83 20.54
CA ARG A 184 -8.96 -12.64 19.59
C ARG A 184 -8.39 -12.02 18.33
N VAL A 185 -8.13 -12.85 17.34
CA VAL A 185 -7.77 -12.40 16.00
C VAL A 185 -9.02 -11.78 15.38
N ARG A 186 -9.08 -10.44 15.32
CA ARG A 186 -10.08 -9.77 14.49
C ARG A 186 -9.59 -9.85 13.04
N HIS A 187 -10.18 -10.74 12.25
CA HIS A 187 -10.09 -10.62 10.80
C HIS A 187 -10.78 -9.32 10.42
N GLN A 188 -9.99 -8.31 10.05
CA GLN A 188 -10.52 -7.11 9.44
C GLN A 188 -10.66 -7.43 7.96
N ASP A 189 -11.76 -8.09 7.62
CA ASP A 189 -12.19 -8.20 6.23
C ASP A 189 -12.43 -6.75 5.76
N SER A 190 -11.54 -6.23 4.92
CA SER A 190 -11.79 -5.02 4.15
C SER A 190 -12.81 -5.33 3.05
N GLY A 191 -14.00 -5.74 3.49
CA GLY A 191 -15.15 -6.00 2.64
C GLY A 191 -15.96 -4.73 2.49
N SER A 192 -15.89 -4.17 1.27
CA SER A 192 -16.98 -3.47 0.59
C SER A 192 -18.34 -3.66 1.28
N LYS A 193 -19.00 -2.57 1.70
CA LYS A 193 -20.43 -2.57 1.99
C LYS A 193 -21.18 -2.82 0.67
N SER A 194 -21.34 -4.08 0.27
CA SER A 194 -22.32 -4.45 -0.74
C SER A 194 -23.68 -4.60 -0.06
N ASN A 195 -24.50 -3.57 -0.20
CA ASN A 195 -25.92 -3.64 0.09
C ASN A 195 -26.56 -4.57 -0.97
N SER A 196 -26.93 -5.79 -0.60
CA SER A 196 -27.77 -6.63 -1.44
C SER A 196 -28.60 -7.59 -0.59
N GLY A 197 -29.88 -7.23 -0.42
CA GLY A 197 -30.91 -8.23 -0.20
C GLY A 197 -30.92 -9.14 -1.43
N ALA A 198 -30.54 -10.39 -1.25
CA ALA A 198 -30.57 -11.40 -2.31
C ALA A 198 -31.20 -12.66 -1.74
N GLN A 199 -32.41 -12.88 -2.23
CA GLN A 199 -33.30 -14.00 -2.01
C GLN A 199 -32.58 -15.33 -2.31
N ASP A 200 -32.61 -16.24 -1.34
CA ASP A 200 -32.01 -17.57 -1.42
C ASP A 200 -32.69 -18.42 -2.51
N ASN A 201 -32.01 -18.57 -3.65
CA ASN A 201 -32.48 -19.31 -4.82
C ASN A 201 -31.50 -20.45 -5.15
N ARG A 202 -31.12 -21.26 -4.16
CA ARG A 202 -30.38 -22.50 -4.40
C ARG A 202 -31.32 -23.59 -4.92
N PRO A 203 -31.02 -24.26 -6.04
CA PRO A 203 -31.81 -25.39 -6.50
C PRO A 203 -31.69 -26.54 -5.50
N ARG A 204 -32.84 -27.08 -5.09
CA ARG A 204 -32.92 -28.25 -4.21
C ARG A 204 -32.36 -29.47 -4.94
N PRO A 205 -31.55 -30.33 -4.29
CA PRO A 205 -31.15 -31.59 -4.89
C PRO A 205 -32.38 -32.48 -5.10
N MET A 206 -32.60 -32.93 -6.33
CA MET A 206 -33.63 -33.93 -6.66
C MET A 206 -33.36 -35.21 -5.87
N SER A 207 -34.29 -35.59 -5.00
CA SER A 207 -34.25 -36.82 -4.21
C SER A 207 -34.88 -38.02 -4.92
N SER A 208 -35.01 -38.05 -6.25
CA SER A 208 -35.78 -39.10 -6.94
C SER A 208 -34.99 -40.39 -7.24
N SER A 209 -33.65 -40.38 -7.24
CA SER A 209 -32.88 -41.54 -7.70
C SER A 209 -32.76 -42.69 -6.69
N ARG A 210 -33.17 -42.52 -5.42
CA ARG A 210 -33.11 -43.60 -4.41
C ARG A 210 -34.38 -44.42 -4.28
N GLU A 211 -35.51 -43.94 -4.78
CA GLU A 211 -36.79 -44.68 -4.73
C GLU A 211 -36.97 -45.59 -5.95
N GLU A 212 -36.51 -45.19 -7.15
CA GLU A 212 -36.57 -46.05 -8.35
C GLU A 212 -35.65 -47.29 -8.23
N LEU A 213 -34.47 -47.15 -7.63
CA LEU A 213 -33.56 -48.29 -7.40
C LEU A 213 -34.13 -49.31 -6.39
N ARG A 214 -35.01 -48.87 -5.48
CA ARG A 214 -35.68 -49.77 -4.50
C ARG A 214 -36.92 -50.45 -5.07
N SER A 215 -37.59 -49.88 -6.08
CA SER A 215 -38.72 -50.53 -6.74
C SER A 215 -38.26 -51.62 -7.72
N SER A 216 -37.17 -51.40 -8.48
CA SER A 216 -36.62 -52.40 -9.39
C SER A 216 -36.05 -53.64 -8.67
N GLN A 217 -35.46 -53.49 -7.48
CA GLN A 217 -34.95 -54.64 -6.71
C GLN A 217 -36.05 -55.46 -6.01
N ARG A 218 -37.24 -54.89 -5.80
CA ARG A 218 -38.39 -55.65 -5.26
C ARG A 218 -39.11 -56.49 -6.31
N ALA A 219 -39.04 -56.10 -7.59
CA ALA A 219 -39.63 -56.86 -8.70
C ALA A 219 -38.84 -58.13 -9.08
N LEU A 220 -37.54 -58.19 -8.77
CA LEU A 220 -36.67 -59.34 -9.08
C LEU A 220 -36.70 -60.47 -8.02
N LYS A 221 -37.52 -60.34 -6.96
CA LYS A 221 -37.56 -61.30 -5.85
C LYS A 221 -38.91 -62.03 -5.70
N GLN A 222 -39.74 -62.00 -6.75
CA GLN A 222 -41.06 -62.66 -6.80
C GLN A 222 -41.23 -63.65 -7.97
N GLU A 223 -40.13 -64.15 -8.54
CA GLU A 223 -40.12 -65.42 -9.28
C GLU A 223 -39.37 -66.49 -8.47
#